data_AF-A0A834QXW8-F1
#
_entry.id   AF-A0A834QXW8-F1
#
_cell.length_a   1.000
_cell.length_b   1.000
_cell.length_c   1.000
_cell.angle_alpha   90.00
_cell.angle_beta   90.00
_cell.angle_gamma   90.00
#
_symmetry.space_group_name_H-M   'P 1'
#
loop_
_entity.id
_entity.type
_entity.pdbx_description
1 polymer ?
#
loop_
_entity_poly.entity_id
_entity_poly.type
_entity_poly.pdbx_seq_one_letter_code
_entity_poly.pdbx_strand_id
1 'polypeptide(L)'
;MKGEGEVKLNMAIGKGEQALRSSNREGQKAIQTQLDTLKNVWANIMSSSVHAQSTLESVISQWNDYLEKKSQLEQWMESMDQKVEQPLQLQPGLKEKFSLLDHFQSIVSEAEDHAGALHHLAAKSRELYEKTQDESFKETVHKELKTQFHDITTVAKEKLRKVEEIVKDHLMYLDAVQEFTDWLHSAKEELHRWSDMSGDSSAVQKKLSKIKELIDSREIGAGRLSRVESLAPEVKQNTAASGCELMQTEMQALRSDWKQWEDSVLQTRSSLENLVSQMALSEQEFSGQVAQLEQALEQFGALLKTWAEQLALLEGKNTDKEIVESWHKGQEILDDLQKAEPTTEDLKSQLNELCRFSRDLSTYSGKVSGLIKEYNCLCLQASKGCQNKEQILQQRFRKAFRDFQQWLVNAKITTAKCFDIPQNISEVTTSLQKIQEFSSESENGQHKLNTMLSKGELLSALLTKEKANSVQAKVETAKEDWKSFHSNLHQKESALEV
;
A
#
# COMPACT_ATOMS: atom_id res chain seq x y z
N MET A 1 22.03 111.86 6.22
CA MET A 1 20.86 112.67 5.76
C MET A 1 19.87 113.02 6.88
N LYS A 2 19.43 112.08 7.74
CA LYS A 2 18.50 112.37 8.86
C LYS A 2 18.97 113.53 9.76
N GLY A 3 20.22 113.46 10.26
CA GLY A 3 20.78 114.48 11.15
C GLY A 3 20.89 115.88 10.54
N GLU A 4 21.36 116.01 9.30
CA GLU A 4 21.48 117.32 8.63
C GLU A 4 20.12 117.93 8.26
N GLY A 5 19.15 117.11 7.85
CA GLY A 5 17.82 117.59 7.49
C GLY A 5 16.99 118.02 8.70
N GLU A 6 17.13 117.32 9.83
CA GLU A 6 16.51 117.69 11.11
C GLU A 6 17.07 119.01 11.64
N VAL A 7 18.39 119.24 11.51
CA VAL A 7 19.02 120.52 11.82
C VAL A 7 18.49 121.65 10.94
N LYS A 8 18.39 121.43 9.61
CA LYS A 8 17.86 122.45 8.68
C LYS A 8 16.38 122.75 8.91
N LEU A 9 15.57 121.75 9.25
CA LEU A 9 14.16 121.94 9.63
C LEU A 9 14.06 122.80 10.89
N ASN A 10 14.82 122.48 11.94
CA ASN A 10 14.83 123.24 13.19
C ASN A 10 15.30 124.69 12.98
N MET A 11 16.30 124.92 12.09
CA MET A 11 16.70 126.27 11.69
C MET A 11 15.61 127.02 10.92
N ALA A 12 14.88 126.35 10.01
CA ALA A 12 13.78 126.96 9.26
C ALA A 12 12.59 127.30 10.16
N ILE A 13 12.28 126.44 11.14
CA ILE A 13 11.28 126.69 12.18
C ILE A 13 11.68 127.92 13.01
N GLY A 14 12.91 127.95 13.53
CA GLY A 14 13.40 129.08 14.34
C GLY A 14 13.39 130.41 13.59
N LYS A 15 13.77 130.43 12.30
CA LYS A 15 13.69 131.63 11.45
C LYS A 15 12.26 132.03 11.11
N GLY A 16 11.37 131.07 10.86
CA GLY A 16 9.95 131.33 10.60
C GLY A 16 9.24 131.89 11.83
N GLU A 17 9.53 131.37 13.03
CA GLU A 17 9.03 131.89 14.31
C GLU A 17 9.49 133.33 14.59
N GLN A 18 10.70 133.68 14.16
CA GLN A 18 11.19 135.06 14.21
C GLN A 18 10.42 135.98 13.25
N ALA A 19 10.16 135.53 12.03
CA ALA A 19 9.41 136.28 11.02
C ALA A 19 7.93 136.51 11.40
N LEU A 20 7.30 135.57 12.14
CA LEU A 20 5.95 135.73 12.69
C LEU A 20 5.81 136.98 13.57
N ARG A 21 6.87 137.38 14.29
CA ARG A 21 6.85 138.54 15.21
C ARG A 21 6.82 139.89 14.48
N SER A 22 7.20 139.93 13.21
CA SER A 22 7.31 141.16 12.40
C SER A 22 6.32 141.26 11.24
N SER A 23 5.41 140.29 11.07
CA SER A 23 4.42 140.26 9.97
C SER A 23 3.01 140.69 10.39
N ASN A 24 2.20 141.13 9.41
CA ASN A 24 0.78 141.39 9.60
C ASN A 24 -0.04 140.08 9.75
N ARG A 25 -1.33 140.17 10.09
CA ARG A 25 -2.18 139.00 10.42
C ARG A 25 -2.30 137.97 9.28
N GLU A 26 -2.29 138.41 8.03
CA GLU A 26 -2.29 137.53 6.84
C GLU A 26 -0.93 136.84 6.64
N GLY A 27 0.17 137.59 6.79
CA GLY A 27 1.54 137.06 6.74
C GLY A 27 1.84 136.07 7.85
N GLN A 28 1.34 136.31 9.08
CA GLN A 28 1.44 135.36 10.19
C GLN A 28 0.74 134.03 9.89
N LYS A 29 -0.48 134.08 9.33
CA LYS A 29 -1.21 132.89 8.92
C LYS A 29 -0.48 132.14 7.80
N ALA A 30 0.10 132.84 6.83
CA ALA A 30 0.86 132.25 5.74
C ALA A 30 2.15 131.57 6.21
N ILE A 31 2.94 132.23 7.07
CA ILE A 31 4.18 131.67 7.63
C ILE A 31 3.88 130.46 8.52
N GLN A 32 2.84 130.51 9.37
CA GLN A 32 2.44 129.38 10.20
C GLN A 32 2.02 128.18 9.34
N THR A 33 1.22 128.42 8.29
CA THR A 33 0.82 127.38 7.33
C THR A 33 2.03 126.76 6.64
N GLN A 34 3.02 127.57 6.24
CA GLN A 34 4.26 127.07 5.63
C GLN A 34 5.12 126.26 6.61
N LEU A 35 5.24 126.68 7.87
CA LEU A 35 5.97 125.94 8.91
C LEU A 35 5.31 124.60 9.23
N ASP A 36 3.98 124.57 9.36
CA ASP A 36 3.24 123.33 9.60
C ASP A 36 3.29 122.40 8.38
N THR A 37 3.24 122.95 7.17
CA THR A 37 3.46 122.19 5.94
C THR A 37 4.86 121.58 5.91
N LEU A 38 5.90 122.35 6.25
CA LEU A 38 7.28 121.87 6.27
C LEU A 38 7.49 120.76 7.32
N LYS A 39 6.92 120.92 8.52
CA LYS A 39 6.92 119.87 9.57
C LYS A 39 6.24 118.59 9.10
N ASN A 40 5.07 118.70 8.47
CA ASN A 40 4.32 117.56 7.95
C ASN A 40 5.04 116.87 6.80
N VAL A 41 5.62 117.62 5.86
CA VAL A 41 6.42 117.07 4.76
C VAL A 41 7.65 116.33 5.30
N TRP A 42 8.35 116.90 6.28
CA TRP A 42 9.49 116.22 6.92
C TRP A 42 9.07 114.94 7.66
N ALA A 43 8.01 114.98 8.46
CA ALA A 43 7.49 113.81 9.16
C ALA A 43 7.07 112.71 8.17
N ASN A 44 6.41 113.07 7.07
CA ASN A 44 6.04 112.15 6.00
C ASN A 44 7.27 111.55 5.31
N ILE A 45 8.29 112.35 4.98
CA ILE A 45 9.54 111.84 4.38
C ILE A 45 10.24 110.88 5.34
N MET A 46 10.33 111.23 6.63
CA MET A 46 10.96 110.36 7.63
C MET A 46 10.19 109.06 7.83
N SER A 47 8.87 109.12 7.93
CA SER A 47 8.00 107.94 8.02
C SER A 47 8.13 107.06 6.77
N SER A 48 8.06 107.64 5.57
CA SER A 48 8.24 106.92 4.31
C SER A 48 9.63 106.31 4.17
N SER A 49 10.68 107.01 4.63
CA SER A 49 12.06 106.49 4.60
C SER A 49 12.25 105.32 5.56
N VAL A 50 11.72 105.41 6.79
CA VAL A 50 11.78 104.29 7.75
C VAL A 50 10.96 103.11 7.24
N HIS A 51 9.78 103.36 6.69
CA HIS A 51 8.95 102.32 6.08
C HIS A 51 9.65 101.65 4.90
N ALA A 52 10.29 102.42 4.01
CA ALA A 52 11.07 101.90 2.90
C ALA A 52 12.27 101.06 3.40
N GLN A 53 12.98 101.54 4.43
CA GLN A 53 14.08 100.79 5.03
C GLN A 53 13.61 99.45 5.60
N SER A 54 12.57 99.44 6.45
CA SER A 54 12.04 98.19 7.02
C SER A 54 11.50 97.24 5.95
N THR A 55 10.92 97.76 4.88
CA THR A 55 10.46 96.95 3.74
C THR A 55 11.64 96.30 3.02
N LEU A 56 12.70 97.07 2.73
CA LEU A 56 13.92 96.55 2.11
C LEU A 56 14.60 95.50 3.00
N GLU A 57 14.73 95.75 4.30
CA GLU A 57 15.29 94.79 5.26
C GLU A 57 14.49 93.48 5.29
N SER A 58 13.15 93.57 5.28
CA SER A 58 12.28 92.40 5.21
C SER A 58 12.43 91.62 3.90
N VAL A 59 12.55 92.31 2.76
CA VAL A 59 12.77 91.68 1.45
C VAL A 59 14.14 91.01 1.41
N ILE A 60 15.19 91.66 1.90
CA ILE A 60 16.55 91.08 1.99
C ILE A 60 16.53 89.82 2.85
N SER A 61 15.86 89.85 4.01
CA SER A 61 15.74 88.65 4.87
C SER A 61 15.03 87.50 4.16
N GLN A 62 13.95 87.77 3.43
CA GLN A 62 13.21 86.77 2.67
C GLN A 62 14.02 86.23 1.49
N TRP A 63 14.81 87.08 0.83
CA TRP A 63 15.73 86.70 -0.23
C TRP A 63 16.80 85.74 0.32
N ASN A 64 17.42 86.07 1.44
CA ASN A 64 18.45 85.24 2.05
C ASN A 64 17.90 83.85 2.46
N ASP A 65 16.73 83.81 3.12
CA ASP A 65 16.05 82.54 3.46
C ASP A 65 15.74 81.69 2.21
N TYR A 66 15.31 82.34 1.12
CA TYR A 66 15.09 81.67 -0.14
C TYR A 66 16.37 81.08 -0.73
N LEU A 67 17.49 81.82 -0.74
CA LEU A 67 18.76 81.35 -1.28
C LEU A 67 19.30 80.17 -0.47
N GLU A 68 19.18 80.22 0.86
CA GLU A 68 19.58 79.14 1.74
C GLU A 68 18.77 77.86 1.45
N LYS A 69 17.44 77.96 1.41
CA LYS A 69 16.57 76.81 1.09
C LYS A 69 16.80 76.27 -0.30
N LYS A 70 17.05 77.13 -1.28
CA LYS A 70 17.40 76.72 -2.66
C LYS A 70 18.71 75.92 -2.64
N SER A 71 19.74 76.43 -1.97
CA SER A 71 21.03 75.75 -1.87
C SER A 71 20.93 74.40 -1.16
N GLN A 72 20.13 74.31 -0.09
CA GLN A 72 19.86 73.04 0.59
C GLN A 72 19.19 72.02 -0.35
N LEU A 73 18.20 72.45 -1.14
CA LEU A 73 17.54 71.58 -2.11
C LEU A 73 18.49 71.13 -3.23
N GLU A 74 19.32 72.03 -3.76
CA GLU A 74 20.33 71.71 -4.78
C GLU A 74 21.36 70.71 -4.27
N GLN A 75 21.87 70.88 -3.06
CA GLN A 75 22.79 69.93 -2.43
C GLN A 75 22.15 68.55 -2.21
N TRP A 76 20.88 68.54 -1.79
CA TRP A 76 20.13 67.30 -1.65
C TRP A 76 19.94 66.60 -3.00
N MET A 77 19.55 67.35 -4.04
CA MET A 77 19.37 66.80 -5.39
C MET A 77 20.68 66.21 -5.92
N GLU A 78 21.81 66.89 -5.75
CA GLU A 78 23.12 66.36 -6.17
C GLU A 78 23.50 65.08 -5.41
N SER A 79 23.23 65.03 -4.10
CA SER A 79 23.42 63.80 -3.32
C SER A 79 22.49 62.68 -3.77
N MET A 80 21.24 62.99 -4.09
CA MET A 80 20.26 62.01 -4.53
C MET A 80 20.56 61.50 -5.93
N ASP A 81 20.96 62.37 -6.85
CA ASP A 81 21.39 62.04 -8.20
C ASP A 81 22.52 61.00 -8.15
N GLN A 82 23.55 61.22 -7.33
CA GLN A 82 24.63 60.23 -7.13
C GLN A 82 24.15 58.87 -6.60
N LYS A 83 23.11 58.84 -5.74
CA LYS A 83 22.52 57.59 -5.23
C LYS A 83 21.72 56.87 -6.33
N VAL A 84 21.00 57.61 -7.17
CA VAL A 84 20.13 57.05 -8.22
C VAL A 84 20.80 56.91 -9.58
N GLU A 85 22.01 57.42 -9.77
CA GLU A 85 22.76 57.27 -11.02
C GLU A 85 23.34 55.85 -11.17
N GLN A 86 23.79 55.23 -10.07
CA GLN A 86 24.46 53.93 -10.13
C GLN A 86 23.54 52.81 -10.62
N PRO A 87 23.98 51.92 -11.54
CA PRO A 87 23.17 50.78 -11.97
C PRO A 87 22.70 49.92 -10.80
N LEU A 88 21.49 49.36 -10.92
CA LEU A 88 20.93 48.50 -9.89
C LEU A 88 21.83 47.28 -9.65
N GLN A 89 22.37 47.16 -8.45
CA GLN A 89 23.23 46.03 -8.10
C GLN A 89 22.37 44.80 -7.83
N LEU A 90 22.57 43.75 -8.62
CA LEU A 90 21.90 42.48 -8.42
C LEU A 90 22.28 41.88 -7.06
N GLN A 91 21.27 41.40 -6.33
CA GLN A 91 21.43 40.83 -5.01
C GLN A 91 21.37 39.29 -5.07
N PRO A 92 22.10 38.58 -4.19
CA PRO A 92 22.21 37.12 -4.25
C PRO A 92 20.97 36.38 -3.74
N GLY A 93 20.22 36.95 -2.80
CA GLY A 93 19.09 36.27 -2.16
C GLY A 93 17.91 37.19 -1.91
N LEU A 94 16.77 36.60 -1.54
CA LEU A 94 15.54 37.32 -1.26
C LEU A 94 15.68 38.35 -0.13
N LYS A 95 16.43 38.00 0.92
CA LYS A 95 16.66 38.89 2.06
C LYS A 95 17.36 40.18 1.63
N GLU A 96 18.43 40.05 0.85
CA GLU A 96 19.18 41.20 0.32
C GLU A 96 18.36 42.01 -0.69
N LYS A 97 17.50 41.35 -1.49
CA LYS A 97 16.54 42.02 -2.38
C LYS A 97 15.51 42.85 -1.61
N PHE A 98 15.02 42.37 -0.47
CA PHE A 98 14.13 43.15 0.40
C PHE A 98 14.84 44.35 1.03
N SER A 99 16.11 44.20 1.46
CA SER A 99 16.89 45.35 1.94
C SER A 99 17.07 46.41 0.85
N LEU A 100 17.26 45.98 -0.41
CA LEU A 100 17.32 46.89 -1.54
C LEU A 100 15.96 47.57 -1.81
N LEU A 101 14.85 46.85 -1.63
CA LEU A 101 13.50 47.41 -1.74
C LEU A 101 13.27 48.51 -0.69
N ASP A 102 13.56 48.22 0.57
CA ASP A 102 13.46 49.16 1.69
C ASP A 102 14.30 50.42 1.45
N HIS A 103 15.52 50.24 0.93
CA HIS A 103 16.39 51.35 0.57
C HIS A 103 15.77 52.28 -0.49
N PHE A 104 15.22 51.73 -1.58
CA PHE A 104 14.58 52.55 -2.61
C PHE A 104 13.22 53.13 -2.17
N GLN A 105 12.49 52.46 -1.29
CA GLN A 105 11.29 53.02 -0.65
C GLN A 105 11.64 54.26 0.18
N SER A 106 12.72 54.19 0.98
CA SER A 106 13.22 55.33 1.73
C SER A 106 13.64 56.49 0.82
N ILE A 107 14.32 56.20 -0.30
CA ILE A 107 14.72 57.22 -1.29
C ILE A 107 13.51 57.93 -1.88
N VAL A 108 12.48 57.17 -2.29
CA VAL A 108 11.27 57.75 -2.89
C VAL A 108 10.48 58.56 -1.85
N SER A 109 10.40 58.09 -0.61
CA SER A 109 9.78 58.84 0.49
C SER A 109 10.52 60.16 0.74
N GLU A 110 11.85 60.14 0.77
CA GLU A 110 12.69 61.33 0.92
C GLU A 110 12.46 62.33 -0.25
N ALA A 111 12.33 61.83 -1.48
CA ALA A 111 12.01 62.67 -2.63
C ALA A 111 10.60 63.29 -2.55
N GLU A 112 9.62 62.55 -2.04
CA GLU A 112 8.26 63.08 -1.86
C GLU A 112 8.21 64.20 -0.79
N ASP A 113 8.98 64.07 0.29
CA ASP A 113 9.13 65.13 1.30
C ASP A 113 9.75 66.41 0.69
N HIS A 114 10.80 66.26 -0.13
CA HIS A 114 11.47 67.39 -0.80
C HIS A 114 10.62 68.01 -1.93
N ALA A 115 9.63 67.30 -2.46
CA ALA A 115 8.69 67.87 -3.44
C ALA A 115 7.86 68.99 -2.80
N GLY A 116 7.49 68.85 -1.51
CA GLY A 116 6.85 69.91 -0.74
C GLY A 116 7.75 71.14 -0.58
N ALA A 117 9.05 70.92 -0.31
CA ALA A 117 10.04 72.00 -0.22
C ALA A 117 10.19 72.75 -1.57
N LEU A 118 10.24 72.03 -2.69
CA LEU A 118 10.28 72.62 -4.03
C LEU A 118 9.03 73.46 -4.34
N HIS A 119 7.84 72.99 -3.96
CA HIS A 119 6.60 73.76 -4.10
C HIS A 119 6.65 75.06 -3.29
N HIS A 120 7.13 75.01 -2.05
CA HIS A 120 7.26 76.18 -1.19
C HIS A 120 8.29 77.18 -1.73
N LEU A 121 9.43 76.70 -2.23
CA LEU A 121 10.45 77.52 -2.90
C LEU A 121 9.90 78.22 -4.14
N ALA A 122 9.11 77.52 -4.96
CA ALA A 122 8.49 78.10 -6.15
C ALA A 122 7.45 79.19 -5.79
N ALA A 123 6.67 79.00 -4.73
CA ALA A 123 5.74 80.02 -4.25
C ALA A 123 6.48 81.25 -3.71
N LYS A 124 7.55 81.04 -2.92
CA LYS A 124 8.36 82.12 -2.36
C LYS A 124 9.09 82.93 -3.42
N SER A 125 9.59 82.26 -4.46
CA SER A 125 10.20 82.93 -5.61
C SER A 125 9.23 83.85 -6.34
N ARG A 126 7.99 83.40 -6.59
CA ARG A 126 6.95 84.24 -7.21
C ARG A 126 6.66 85.49 -6.38
N GLU A 127 6.53 85.33 -5.06
CA GLU A 127 6.32 86.45 -4.13
C GLU A 127 7.50 87.45 -4.16
N LEU A 128 8.73 86.95 -4.21
CA LEU A 128 9.93 87.81 -4.32
C LEU A 128 9.98 88.52 -5.66
N TYR A 129 9.67 87.84 -6.77
CA TYR A 129 9.59 88.46 -8.10
C TYR A 129 8.56 89.59 -8.16
N GLU A 130 7.37 89.39 -7.58
CA GLU A 130 6.34 90.44 -7.50
C GLU A 130 6.83 91.68 -6.74
N LYS A 131 7.65 91.49 -5.71
CA LYS A 131 8.18 92.57 -4.87
C LYS A 131 9.42 93.26 -5.45
N THR A 132 10.29 92.53 -6.15
CA THR A 132 11.61 93.03 -6.59
C THR A 132 11.72 93.27 -8.09
N GLN A 133 10.90 92.60 -8.90
CA GLN A 133 11.04 92.52 -10.36
C GLN A 133 12.43 92.02 -10.81
N ASP A 134 13.16 91.33 -9.93
CA ASP A 134 14.52 90.85 -10.22
C ASP A 134 14.48 89.58 -11.08
N GLU A 135 15.27 89.56 -12.15
CA GLU A 135 15.33 88.47 -13.12
C GLU A 135 15.76 87.13 -12.49
N SER A 136 16.44 87.14 -11.35
CA SER A 136 16.87 85.94 -10.62
C SER A 136 15.71 85.09 -10.09
N PHE A 137 14.52 85.68 -9.93
CA PHE A 137 13.29 85.00 -9.47
C PHE A 137 12.32 84.68 -10.61
N LYS A 138 12.73 84.94 -11.85
CA LYS A 138 11.88 84.69 -13.01
C LYS A 138 11.56 83.20 -13.14
N GLU A 139 10.35 82.89 -13.55
CA GLU A 139 9.84 81.52 -13.63
C GLU A 139 10.72 80.59 -14.49
N THR A 140 11.41 81.14 -15.50
CA THR A 140 12.36 80.40 -16.35
C THR A 140 13.53 79.83 -15.57
N VAL A 141 14.05 80.54 -14.56
CA VAL A 141 15.17 80.09 -13.71
C VAL A 141 14.73 78.94 -12.79
N HIS A 142 13.47 78.93 -12.38
CA HIS A 142 12.88 77.87 -11.55
C HIS A 142 12.48 76.62 -12.31
N LYS A 143 12.24 76.77 -13.62
CA LYS A 143 11.80 75.67 -14.47
C LYS A 143 12.87 74.59 -14.56
N GLU A 144 14.14 74.97 -14.67
CA GLU A 144 15.26 74.03 -14.73
C GLU A 144 15.41 73.20 -13.45
N LEU A 145 15.37 73.85 -12.28
CA LEU A 145 15.39 73.19 -10.97
C LEU A 145 14.24 72.17 -10.83
N LYS A 146 13.03 72.56 -11.25
CA LYS A 146 11.86 71.66 -11.25
C LYS A 146 12.04 70.47 -12.17
N THR A 147 12.60 70.67 -13.36
CA THR A 147 12.86 69.60 -14.32
C THR A 147 13.87 68.60 -13.74
N GLN A 148 15.01 69.08 -13.23
CA GLN A 148 16.04 68.21 -12.63
C GLN A 148 15.48 67.39 -11.46
N PHE A 149 14.72 68.03 -10.57
CA PHE A 149 14.05 67.35 -9.45
C PHE A 149 13.10 66.24 -9.95
N HIS A 150 12.31 66.54 -10.98
CA HIS A 150 11.37 65.59 -11.56
C HIS A 150 12.09 64.40 -12.22
N ASP A 151 13.18 64.66 -12.93
CA ASP A 151 13.98 63.63 -13.57
C ASP A 151 14.58 62.66 -12.54
N ILE A 152 15.22 63.18 -11.49
CA ILE A 152 15.76 62.38 -10.36
C ILE A 152 14.66 61.55 -9.69
N THR A 153 13.51 62.17 -9.41
CA THR A 153 12.38 61.49 -8.78
C THR A 153 11.81 60.38 -9.68
N THR A 154 11.79 60.61 -10.99
CA THR A 154 11.32 59.62 -11.97
C THR A 154 12.25 58.42 -11.99
N VAL A 155 13.57 58.64 -12.08
CA VAL A 155 14.57 57.55 -12.02
C VAL A 155 14.48 56.77 -10.71
N ALA A 156 14.31 57.45 -9.57
CA ALA A 156 14.12 56.80 -8.28
C ALA A 156 12.88 55.90 -8.25
N LYS A 157 11.74 56.38 -8.75
CA LYS A 157 10.48 55.63 -8.82
C LYS A 157 10.55 54.45 -9.79
N GLU A 158 11.23 54.62 -10.92
CA GLU A 158 11.47 53.52 -11.88
C GLU A 158 12.32 52.40 -11.27
N LYS A 159 13.37 52.75 -10.54
CA LYS A 159 14.20 51.79 -9.81
C LYS A 159 13.43 51.07 -8.72
N LEU A 160 12.64 51.80 -7.92
CA LEU A 160 11.76 51.20 -6.92
C LEU A 160 10.83 50.16 -7.57
N ARG A 161 10.12 50.55 -8.64
CA ARG A 161 9.24 49.64 -9.38
C ARG A 161 9.97 48.40 -9.89
N LYS A 162 11.21 48.56 -10.38
CA LYS A 162 12.00 47.42 -10.85
C LYS A 162 12.37 46.47 -9.71
N VAL A 163 12.75 47.00 -8.54
CA VAL A 163 13.06 46.16 -7.36
C VAL A 163 11.81 45.45 -6.85
N GLU A 164 10.65 46.11 -6.85
CA GLU A 164 9.37 45.49 -6.49
C GLU A 164 9.04 44.29 -7.40
N GLU A 165 9.24 44.43 -8.71
CA GLU A 165 9.09 43.33 -9.68
C GLU A 165 10.07 42.18 -9.38
N ILE A 166 11.35 42.49 -9.15
CA ILE A 166 12.38 41.48 -8.84
C ILE A 166 12.05 40.71 -7.55
N VAL A 167 11.57 41.39 -6.51
CA VAL A 167 11.16 40.77 -5.25
C VAL A 167 9.92 39.90 -5.48
N LYS A 168 8.92 40.40 -6.20
CA LYS A 168 7.70 39.66 -6.52
C LYS A 168 8.01 38.36 -7.28
N ASP A 169 8.82 38.42 -8.33
CA ASP A 169 9.15 37.24 -9.13
C ASP A 169 9.92 36.20 -8.30
N HIS A 170 10.84 36.66 -7.43
CA HIS A 170 11.55 35.77 -6.51
C HIS A 170 10.61 35.12 -5.49
N LEU A 171 9.63 35.85 -4.96
CA LEU A 171 8.59 35.29 -4.07
C LEU A 171 7.74 34.25 -4.79
N MET A 172 7.32 34.51 -6.03
CA MET A 172 6.54 33.56 -6.84
C MET A 172 7.34 32.28 -7.14
N TYR A 173 8.64 32.40 -7.37
CA TYR A 173 9.53 31.25 -7.54
C TYR A 173 9.64 30.42 -6.26
N LEU A 174 9.88 31.04 -5.11
CA LEU A 174 9.98 30.32 -3.83
C LEU A 174 8.66 29.65 -3.44
N ASP A 175 7.53 30.30 -3.69
CA ASP A 175 6.19 29.72 -3.53
C ASP A 175 6.03 28.46 -4.39
N ALA A 176 6.42 28.52 -5.67
CA ALA A 176 6.38 27.34 -6.55
C ALA A 176 7.32 26.22 -6.07
N VAL A 177 8.52 26.55 -5.58
CA VAL A 177 9.45 25.57 -4.99
C VAL A 177 8.81 24.89 -3.79
N GLN A 178 8.22 25.67 -2.87
CA GLN A 178 7.55 25.15 -1.68
C GLN A 178 6.38 24.23 -2.05
N GLU A 179 5.49 24.66 -2.95
CA GLU A 179 4.36 23.84 -3.42
C GLU A 179 4.81 22.50 -4.02
N PHE A 180 5.92 22.49 -4.78
CA PHE A 180 6.48 21.28 -5.36
C PHE A 180 7.10 20.38 -4.28
N THR A 181 7.92 20.93 -3.38
CA THR A 181 8.59 20.18 -2.32
C THR A 181 7.59 19.57 -1.35
N ASP A 182 6.53 20.29 -0.95
CA ASP A 182 5.48 19.76 -0.07
C ASP A 182 4.73 18.59 -0.72
N TRP A 183 4.42 18.73 -2.01
CA TRP A 183 3.79 17.65 -2.77
C TRP A 183 4.71 16.43 -2.86
N LEU A 184 5.98 16.64 -3.19
CA LEU A 184 6.94 15.55 -3.35
C LEU A 184 7.18 14.84 -2.03
N HIS A 185 7.20 15.58 -0.91
CA HIS A 185 7.30 15.00 0.42
C HIS A 185 6.10 14.09 0.72
N SER A 186 4.88 14.60 0.54
CA SER A 186 3.66 13.81 0.73
C SER A 186 3.61 12.57 -0.18
N ALA A 187 4.03 12.72 -1.44
CA ALA A 187 4.10 11.61 -2.39
C ALA A 187 5.15 10.55 -2.01
N LYS A 188 6.29 10.96 -1.42
CA LYS A 188 7.30 10.05 -0.87
C LYS A 188 6.79 9.30 0.36
N GLU A 189 6.05 9.96 1.25
CA GLU A 189 5.43 9.32 2.43
C GLU A 189 4.39 8.27 2.02
N GLU A 190 3.52 8.59 1.06
CA GLU A 190 2.50 7.67 0.57
C GLU A 190 3.13 6.48 -0.17
N LEU A 191 4.20 6.72 -0.96
CA LEU A 191 4.99 5.64 -1.54
C LEU A 191 5.55 4.72 -0.46
N HIS A 192 6.17 5.28 0.58
CA HIS A 192 6.74 4.50 1.67
C HIS A 192 5.67 3.61 2.33
N ARG A 193 4.49 4.18 2.61
CA ARG A 193 3.36 3.50 3.24
C ARG A 193 2.85 2.28 2.46
N TRP A 194 2.87 2.32 1.13
CA TRP A 194 2.31 1.27 0.28
C TRP A 194 3.35 0.42 -0.46
N SER A 195 4.64 0.67 -0.22
CA SER A 195 5.73 -0.02 -0.92
C SER A 195 6.05 -1.43 -0.42
N ASP A 196 5.56 -1.80 0.76
CA ASP A 196 5.91 -3.09 1.35
C ASP A 196 5.19 -4.26 0.65
N MET A 197 5.93 -5.37 0.47
CA MET A 197 5.49 -6.54 -0.29
C MET A 197 4.75 -7.60 0.56
N SER A 198 4.36 -7.26 1.79
CA SER A 198 3.74 -8.20 2.72
C SER A 198 2.21 -8.17 2.67
N GLY A 199 1.58 -9.21 3.22
CA GLY A 199 0.12 -9.30 3.33
C GLY A 199 -0.48 -10.39 2.44
N ASP A 200 -1.79 -10.57 2.58
CA ASP A 200 -2.56 -11.49 1.75
C ASP A 200 -2.84 -10.89 0.36
N SER A 201 -3.45 -11.69 -0.53
CA SER A 201 -3.73 -11.29 -1.92
C SER A 201 -4.57 -9.99 -1.98
N SER A 202 -5.54 -9.83 -1.07
CA SER A 202 -6.38 -8.63 -1.01
C SER A 202 -5.58 -7.39 -0.59
N ALA A 203 -4.73 -7.52 0.43
CA ALA A 203 -3.87 -6.45 0.91
C ALA A 203 -2.86 -6.00 -0.16
N VAL A 204 -2.21 -6.95 -0.85
CA VAL A 204 -1.26 -6.66 -1.94
C VAL A 204 -1.98 -5.99 -3.12
N GLN A 205 -3.18 -6.45 -3.48
CA GLN A 205 -3.98 -5.82 -4.53
C GLN A 205 -4.35 -4.37 -4.17
N LYS A 206 -4.75 -4.12 -2.92
CA LYS A 206 -5.07 -2.78 -2.43
C LYS A 206 -3.84 -1.85 -2.49
N LYS A 207 -2.67 -2.34 -2.07
CA LYS A 207 -1.40 -1.62 -2.19
C LYS A 207 -1.11 -1.26 -3.64
N LEU A 208 -1.24 -2.21 -4.55
CA LEU A 208 -1.06 -1.98 -5.98
C LEU A 208 -2.01 -0.89 -6.52
N SER A 209 -3.28 -0.91 -6.12
CA SER A 209 -4.23 0.15 -6.47
C SER A 209 -3.77 1.52 -5.98
N LYS A 210 -3.29 1.61 -4.73
CA LYS A 210 -2.77 2.87 -4.17
C LYS A 210 -1.52 3.38 -4.88
N ILE A 211 -0.61 2.49 -5.25
CA ILE A 211 0.56 2.84 -6.06
C ILE A 211 0.14 3.32 -7.46
N LYS A 212 -0.90 2.74 -8.07
CA LYS A 212 -1.44 3.21 -9.35
C LYS A 212 -2.05 4.61 -9.24
N GLU A 213 -2.85 4.88 -8.20
CA GLU A 213 -3.37 6.22 -7.91
C GLU A 213 -2.22 7.23 -7.73
N LEU A 214 -1.13 6.83 -7.05
CA LEU A 214 0.04 7.68 -6.86
C LEU A 214 0.76 7.97 -8.20
N ILE A 215 0.84 7.00 -9.11
CA ILE A 215 1.35 7.19 -10.46
C ILE A 215 0.46 8.12 -11.27
N ASP A 216 -0.86 8.05 -11.13
CA ASP A 216 -1.77 8.97 -11.83
C ASP A 216 -1.59 10.41 -11.32
N SER A 217 -1.27 10.59 -10.03
CA SER A 217 -0.96 11.90 -9.45
C SER A 217 0.35 12.52 -9.93
N ARG A 218 1.20 11.76 -10.64
CA ARG A 218 2.48 12.21 -11.23
C ARG A 218 2.31 13.47 -12.10
N GLU A 219 1.24 13.56 -12.89
CA GLU A 219 0.98 14.72 -13.75
C GLU A 219 0.87 16.03 -12.93
N ILE A 220 0.34 15.94 -11.70
CA ILE A 220 0.25 17.09 -10.78
C ILE A 220 1.64 17.51 -10.33
N GLY A 221 2.49 16.56 -9.93
CA GLY A 221 3.88 16.82 -9.55
C GLY A 221 4.72 17.38 -10.70
N ALA A 222 4.57 16.83 -11.90
CA ALA A 222 5.22 17.31 -13.11
C ALA A 222 4.81 18.75 -13.46
N GLY A 223 3.52 19.08 -13.32
CA GLY A 223 3.02 20.44 -13.50
C GLY A 223 3.62 21.43 -12.50
N ARG A 224 3.75 21.03 -11.22
CA ARG A 224 4.40 21.86 -10.19
C ARG A 224 5.89 22.07 -10.48
N LEU A 225 6.63 21.03 -10.84
CA LEU A 225 8.04 21.16 -11.23
C LEU A 225 8.20 22.08 -12.46
N SER A 226 7.34 21.93 -13.46
CA SER A 226 7.33 22.80 -14.64
C SER A 226 7.07 24.27 -14.29
N ARG A 227 6.19 24.55 -13.31
CA ARG A 227 5.99 25.91 -12.78
C ARG A 227 7.29 26.46 -12.18
N VAL A 228 8.01 25.69 -11.37
CA VAL A 228 9.32 26.10 -10.82
C VAL A 228 10.32 26.41 -11.96
N GLU A 229 10.39 25.54 -12.96
CA GLU A 229 11.31 25.67 -14.10
C GLU A 229 11.00 26.88 -14.98
N SER A 230 9.72 27.25 -15.13
CA SER A 230 9.29 28.40 -15.92
C SER A 230 9.54 29.74 -15.24
N LEU A 231 9.50 29.79 -13.89
CA LEU A 231 9.77 31.01 -13.11
C LEU A 231 11.28 31.24 -12.88
N ALA A 232 12.10 30.18 -12.91
CA ALA A 232 13.52 30.28 -12.62
C ALA A 232 14.33 31.24 -13.53
N PRO A 233 14.10 31.34 -14.85
CA PRO A 233 14.90 32.20 -15.74
C PRO A 233 14.79 33.69 -15.40
N GLU A 234 13.58 34.18 -15.12
CA GLU A 234 13.35 35.59 -14.79
C GLU A 234 14.04 35.96 -13.47
N VAL A 235 13.94 35.09 -12.47
CA VAL A 235 14.63 35.30 -11.19
C VAL A 235 16.14 35.22 -11.37
N LYS A 236 16.65 34.29 -12.18
CA LYS A 236 18.09 34.14 -12.48
C LYS A 236 18.66 35.38 -13.18
N GLN A 237 17.92 35.97 -14.11
CA GLN A 237 18.35 37.20 -14.79
C GLN A 237 18.54 38.36 -13.81
N ASN A 238 17.72 38.41 -12.76
CA ASN A 238 17.72 39.47 -11.76
C ASN A 238 18.36 39.06 -10.42
N THR A 239 19.32 38.12 -10.42
CA THR A 239 20.02 37.64 -9.22
C THR A 239 21.53 37.65 -9.43
N ALA A 240 22.30 37.94 -8.37
CA ALA A 240 23.76 37.92 -8.45
C ALA A 240 24.29 36.51 -8.77
N ALA A 241 25.51 36.40 -9.31
CA ALA A 241 26.11 35.14 -9.73
C ALA A 241 26.10 34.05 -8.64
N SER A 242 26.45 34.40 -7.39
CA SER A 242 26.42 33.47 -6.26
C SER A 242 25.02 32.95 -5.95
N GLY A 243 23.99 33.79 -6.05
CA GLY A 243 22.60 33.38 -5.90
C GLY A 243 22.13 32.47 -7.03
N CYS A 244 22.54 32.77 -8.27
CA CYS A 244 22.26 31.95 -9.44
C CYS A 244 22.85 30.54 -9.33
N GLU A 245 24.05 30.40 -8.75
CA GLU A 245 24.67 29.10 -8.47
C GLU A 245 23.85 28.30 -7.45
N LEU A 246 23.45 28.94 -6.34
CA LEU A 246 22.60 28.30 -5.32
C LEU A 246 21.27 27.81 -5.90
N MET A 247 20.55 28.69 -6.63
CA MET A 247 19.29 28.32 -7.29
C MET A 247 19.48 27.17 -8.28
N GLN A 248 20.60 27.13 -9.00
CA GLN A 248 20.90 26.04 -9.93
C GLN A 248 21.14 24.71 -9.20
N THR A 249 21.87 24.74 -8.09
CA THR A 249 22.07 23.55 -7.24
C THR A 249 20.75 23.04 -6.66
N GLU A 250 19.90 23.94 -6.14
CA GLU A 250 18.57 23.59 -5.63
C GLU A 250 17.69 22.98 -6.74
N MET A 251 17.63 23.60 -7.92
CA MET A 251 16.89 23.05 -9.06
C MET A 251 17.39 21.65 -9.47
N GLN A 252 18.70 21.41 -9.46
CA GLN A 252 19.26 20.10 -9.73
C GLN A 252 18.86 19.07 -8.67
N ALA A 253 18.86 19.44 -7.39
CA ALA A 253 18.39 18.58 -6.31
C ALA A 253 16.92 18.23 -6.47
N LEU A 254 16.05 19.22 -6.76
CA LEU A 254 14.61 18.99 -6.99
C LEU A 254 14.36 18.03 -8.16
N ARG A 255 15.07 18.20 -9.28
CA ARG A 255 14.98 17.29 -10.44
C ARG A 255 15.47 15.89 -10.13
N SER A 256 16.54 15.76 -9.36
CA SER A 256 17.07 14.46 -8.92
C SER A 256 16.07 13.74 -8.02
N ASP A 257 15.52 14.45 -7.03
CA ASP A 257 14.55 13.92 -6.09
C ASP A 257 13.24 13.50 -6.78
N TRP A 258 12.78 14.29 -7.75
CA TRP A 258 11.65 13.96 -8.62
C TRP A 258 11.89 12.65 -9.37
N LYS A 259 13.03 12.55 -10.07
CA LYS A 259 13.38 11.36 -10.85
C LYS A 259 13.52 10.13 -9.97
N GLN A 260 14.15 10.25 -8.81
CA GLN A 260 14.28 9.15 -7.86
C GLN A 260 12.90 8.66 -7.39
N TRP A 261 11.98 9.57 -7.11
CA TRP A 261 10.60 9.21 -6.75
C TRP A 261 9.88 8.51 -7.92
N GLU A 262 10.00 9.01 -9.16
CA GLU A 262 9.43 8.37 -10.35
C GLU A 262 9.95 6.95 -10.55
N ASP A 263 11.27 6.75 -10.47
CA ASP A 263 11.90 5.45 -10.63
C ASP A 263 11.42 4.49 -9.51
N SER A 264 11.34 4.98 -8.27
CA SER A 264 10.93 4.19 -7.11
C SER A 264 9.46 3.76 -7.18
N VAL A 265 8.55 4.64 -7.60
CA VAL A 265 7.13 4.31 -7.71
C VAL A 265 6.87 3.30 -8.83
N LEU A 266 7.59 3.42 -9.97
CA LEU A 266 7.49 2.47 -11.07
C LEU A 266 8.07 1.10 -10.72
N GLN A 267 9.21 1.07 -10.02
CA GLN A 267 9.81 -0.18 -9.52
C GLN A 267 8.88 -0.88 -8.52
N THR A 268 8.28 -0.11 -7.60
CA THR A 268 7.31 -0.62 -6.62
C THR A 268 6.08 -1.19 -7.31
N ARG A 269 5.53 -0.51 -8.33
CA ARG A 269 4.42 -1.01 -9.14
C ARG A 269 4.78 -2.36 -9.78
N SER A 270 5.92 -2.44 -10.48
CA SER A 270 6.34 -3.67 -11.14
C SER A 270 6.53 -4.82 -10.16
N SER A 271 7.10 -4.55 -8.99
CA SER A 271 7.28 -5.54 -7.94
C SER A 271 5.95 -6.07 -7.42
N LEU A 272 4.99 -5.18 -7.13
CA LEU A 272 3.63 -5.54 -6.69
C LEU A 272 2.85 -6.28 -7.78
N GLU A 273 2.94 -5.88 -9.04
CA GLU A 273 2.31 -6.58 -10.16
C GLU A 273 2.85 -8.01 -10.31
N ASN A 274 4.17 -8.18 -10.18
CA ASN A 274 4.80 -9.49 -10.20
C ASN A 274 4.33 -10.36 -9.02
N LEU A 275 4.27 -9.78 -7.80
CA LEU A 275 3.79 -10.51 -6.63
C LEU A 275 2.33 -10.93 -6.78
N VAL A 276 1.43 -10.03 -7.20
CA VAL A 276 0.03 -10.35 -7.48
C VAL A 276 -0.07 -11.50 -8.50
N SER A 277 0.71 -11.43 -9.58
CA SER A 277 0.72 -12.48 -10.61
C SER A 277 1.19 -13.83 -10.04
N GLN A 278 2.25 -13.83 -9.22
CA GLN A 278 2.74 -15.04 -8.57
C GLN A 278 1.73 -15.62 -7.57
N MET A 279 1.08 -14.77 -6.77
CA MET A 279 0.04 -15.19 -5.83
C MET A 279 -1.16 -15.80 -6.56
N ALA A 280 -1.58 -15.19 -7.69
CA ALA A 280 -2.67 -15.72 -8.51
C ALA A 280 -2.31 -17.08 -9.14
N LEU A 281 -1.09 -17.25 -9.64
CA LEU A 281 -0.62 -18.54 -10.17
C LEU A 281 -0.56 -19.60 -9.07
N SER A 282 -0.05 -19.25 -7.88
CA SER A 282 -0.01 -20.16 -6.73
C SER A 282 -1.42 -20.57 -6.26
N GLU A 283 -2.38 -19.64 -6.25
CA GLU A 283 -3.79 -19.91 -5.97
C GLU A 283 -4.40 -20.88 -6.98
N GLN A 284 -4.13 -20.67 -8.26
CA GLN A 284 -4.63 -21.51 -9.33
C GLN A 284 -4.03 -22.92 -9.25
N GLU A 285 -2.73 -23.04 -8.99
CA GLU A 285 -2.05 -24.32 -8.82
C GLU A 285 -2.60 -25.09 -7.61
N PHE A 286 -2.75 -24.41 -6.47
CA PHE A 286 -3.36 -24.98 -5.27
C PHE A 286 -4.79 -25.47 -5.55
N SER A 287 -5.62 -24.65 -6.17
CA SER A 287 -7.01 -25.00 -6.51
C SER A 287 -7.08 -26.20 -7.46
N GLY A 288 -6.18 -26.26 -8.44
CA GLY A 288 -6.06 -27.40 -9.36
C GLY A 288 -5.68 -28.70 -8.67
N GLN A 289 -4.67 -28.66 -7.78
CA GLN A 289 -4.25 -29.84 -7.01
C GLN A 289 -5.31 -30.29 -6.00
N VAL A 290 -6.00 -29.34 -5.34
CA VAL A 290 -7.14 -29.66 -4.47
C VAL A 290 -8.25 -30.35 -5.26
N ALA A 291 -8.61 -29.85 -6.44
CA ALA A 291 -9.65 -30.47 -7.27
C ALA A 291 -9.28 -31.89 -7.68
N GLN A 292 -8.01 -32.15 -8.01
CA GLN A 292 -7.50 -33.50 -8.31
C GLN A 292 -7.60 -34.42 -7.09
N LEU A 293 -7.19 -33.95 -5.91
CA LEU A 293 -7.29 -34.72 -4.67
C LEU A 293 -8.76 -35.02 -4.32
N GLU A 294 -9.65 -34.05 -4.44
CA GLU A 294 -11.09 -34.26 -4.18
C GLU A 294 -11.70 -35.27 -5.14
N GLN A 295 -11.34 -35.22 -6.42
CA GLN A 295 -11.77 -36.19 -7.41
C GLN A 295 -11.25 -37.61 -7.08
N ALA A 296 -9.98 -37.74 -6.70
CA ALA A 296 -9.39 -39.02 -6.31
C ALA A 296 -10.05 -39.59 -5.03
N LEU A 297 -10.31 -38.73 -4.04
CA LEU A 297 -11.05 -39.09 -2.83
C LEU A 297 -12.46 -39.60 -3.14
N GLU A 298 -13.18 -38.91 -4.02
CA GLU A 298 -14.54 -39.31 -4.42
C GLU A 298 -14.55 -40.66 -5.15
N GLN A 299 -13.64 -40.85 -6.11
CA GLN A 299 -13.51 -42.11 -6.84
C GLN A 299 -13.15 -43.28 -5.92
N PHE A 300 -12.16 -43.09 -5.04
CA PHE A 300 -11.74 -44.14 -4.12
C PHE A 300 -12.84 -44.45 -3.10
N GLY A 301 -13.51 -43.42 -2.56
CA GLY A 301 -14.65 -43.60 -1.66
C GLY A 301 -15.80 -44.37 -2.29
N ALA A 302 -16.11 -44.12 -3.57
CA ALA A 302 -17.14 -44.88 -4.29
C ALA A 302 -16.78 -46.37 -4.46
N LEU A 303 -15.50 -46.67 -4.72
CA LEU A 303 -15.00 -48.06 -4.78
C LEU A 303 -15.09 -48.75 -3.42
N LEU A 304 -14.63 -48.09 -2.34
CA LEU A 304 -14.74 -48.61 -0.98
C LEU A 304 -16.18 -48.93 -0.60
N LYS A 305 -17.11 -48.01 -0.90
CA LYS A 305 -18.54 -48.22 -0.66
C LYS A 305 -19.08 -49.43 -1.42
N THR A 306 -18.69 -49.59 -2.68
CA THR A 306 -19.10 -50.74 -3.50
C THR A 306 -18.61 -52.06 -2.89
N TRP A 307 -17.34 -52.13 -2.47
CA TRP A 307 -16.81 -53.32 -1.80
C TRP A 307 -17.46 -53.57 -0.44
N ALA A 308 -17.78 -52.52 0.34
CA ALA A 308 -18.50 -52.65 1.60
C ALA A 308 -19.89 -53.29 1.40
N GLU A 309 -20.64 -52.82 0.40
CA GLU A 309 -21.94 -53.37 0.03
C GLU A 309 -21.82 -54.82 -0.44
N GLN A 310 -20.83 -55.13 -1.27
CA GLN A 310 -20.57 -56.50 -1.72
C GLN A 310 -20.22 -57.44 -0.55
N LEU A 311 -19.38 -57.01 0.39
CA LEU A 311 -19.03 -57.80 1.58
C LEU A 311 -20.25 -58.06 2.47
N ALA A 312 -21.13 -57.07 2.64
CA ALA A 312 -22.36 -57.24 3.41
C ALA A 312 -23.30 -58.30 2.79
N LEU A 313 -23.35 -58.40 1.46
CA LEU A 313 -24.13 -59.43 0.75
C LEU A 313 -23.60 -60.86 0.96
N LEU A 314 -22.36 -61.02 1.44
CA LEU A 314 -21.75 -62.32 1.75
C LEU A 314 -22.10 -62.84 3.14
N GLU A 315 -22.87 -62.08 3.94
CA GLU A 315 -23.34 -62.50 5.26
C GLU A 315 -24.61 -63.37 5.18
N GLY A 316 -24.87 -64.20 6.19
CA GLY A 316 -26.12 -64.97 6.32
C GLY A 316 -26.25 -66.27 5.51
N LYS A 317 -25.17 -66.78 4.89
CA LYS A 317 -25.18 -68.05 4.14
C LYS A 317 -25.14 -69.27 5.06
N ASN A 318 -25.92 -70.30 4.74
CA ASN A 318 -26.13 -71.44 5.65
C ASN A 318 -25.66 -72.78 5.09
N THR A 319 -25.67 -73.00 3.78
CA THR A 319 -25.19 -74.26 3.17
C THR A 319 -23.69 -74.24 2.90
N ASP A 320 -23.06 -75.41 2.83
CA ASP A 320 -21.60 -75.50 2.58
C ASP A 320 -21.22 -74.91 1.22
N LYS A 321 -22.03 -75.13 0.19
CA LYS A 321 -21.81 -74.58 -1.16
C LYS A 321 -21.87 -73.05 -1.18
N GLU A 322 -22.88 -72.46 -0.53
CA GLU A 322 -23.01 -71.00 -0.44
C GLU A 322 -21.86 -70.36 0.36
N ILE A 323 -21.36 -71.04 1.39
CA ILE A 323 -20.20 -70.58 2.18
C ILE A 323 -18.93 -70.62 1.33
N VAL A 324 -18.72 -71.67 0.53
CA VAL A 324 -17.60 -71.79 -0.42
C VAL A 324 -17.65 -70.69 -1.48
N GLU A 325 -18.81 -70.46 -2.11
CA GLU A 325 -18.98 -69.40 -3.11
C GLU A 325 -18.73 -68.01 -2.50
N SER A 326 -19.23 -67.77 -1.29
CA SER A 326 -19.04 -66.51 -0.59
C SER A 326 -17.61 -66.32 -0.08
N TRP A 327 -16.87 -67.40 0.13
CA TRP A 327 -15.43 -67.34 0.40
C TRP A 327 -14.67 -66.89 -0.85
N HIS A 328 -14.96 -67.47 -2.03
CA HIS A 328 -14.30 -67.08 -3.27
C HIS A 328 -14.54 -65.60 -3.61
N LYS A 329 -15.80 -65.14 -3.50
CA LYS A 329 -16.13 -63.72 -3.70
C LYS A 329 -15.45 -62.81 -2.67
N GLY A 330 -15.36 -63.24 -1.41
CA GLY A 330 -14.63 -62.49 -0.38
C GLY A 330 -13.13 -62.42 -0.66
N GLN A 331 -12.55 -63.48 -1.23
CA GLN A 331 -11.15 -63.53 -1.63
C GLN A 331 -10.87 -62.65 -2.86
N GLU A 332 -11.77 -62.63 -3.84
CA GLU A 332 -11.70 -61.73 -4.99
C GLU A 332 -11.71 -60.25 -4.54
N ILE A 333 -12.62 -59.88 -3.63
CA ILE A 333 -12.66 -58.54 -3.05
C ILE A 333 -11.37 -58.23 -2.28
N LEU A 334 -10.81 -59.20 -1.54
CA LEU A 334 -9.55 -59.01 -0.83
C LEU A 334 -8.37 -58.77 -1.79
N ASP A 335 -8.31 -59.50 -2.90
CA ASP A 335 -7.29 -59.33 -3.93
C ASP A 335 -7.43 -57.96 -4.62
N ASP A 336 -8.66 -57.50 -4.87
CA ASP A 336 -8.90 -56.17 -5.46
C ASP A 336 -8.58 -55.04 -4.47
N LEU A 337 -8.89 -55.21 -3.18
CA LEU A 337 -8.46 -54.28 -2.12
C LEU A 337 -6.93 -54.20 -2.02
N GLN A 338 -6.21 -55.32 -2.19
CA GLN A 338 -4.74 -55.30 -2.23
C GLN A 338 -4.22 -54.55 -3.46
N LYS A 339 -4.82 -54.73 -4.63
CA LYS A 339 -4.46 -53.96 -5.83
C LYS A 339 -4.73 -52.46 -5.69
N ALA A 340 -5.65 -52.07 -4.81
CA ALA A 340 -5.98 -50.68 -4.53
C ALA A 340 -5.09 -50.02 -3.46
N GLU A 341 -4.18 -50.76 -2.82
CA GLU A 341 -3.21 -50.22 -1.84
C GLU A 341 -2.42 -49.01 -2.38
N PRO A 342 -1.88 -49.02 -3.62
CA PRO A 342 -1.13 -47.89 -4.17
C PRO A 342 -1.94 -46.58 -4.23
N THR A 343 -3.27 -46.66 -4.38
CA THR A 343 -4.15 -45.49 -4.38
C THR A 343 -4.14 -44.80 -3.02
N THR A 344 -3.97 -45.54 -1.92
CA THR A 344 -3.87 -44.94 -0.58
C THR A 344 -2.56 -44.18 -0.38
N GLU A 345 -1.46 -44.65 -0.98
CA GLU A 345 -0.19 -43.95 -0.98
C GLU A 345 -0.21 -42.72 -1.89
N ASP A 346 -0.86 -42.82 -3.05
CA ASP A 346 -1.05 -41.68 -3.96
C ASP A 346 -1.84 -40.54 -3.30
N LEU A 347 -2.95 -40.85 -2.61
CA LEU A 347 -3.72 -39.86 -1.85
C LEU A 347 -2.89 -39.17 -0.76
N LYS A 348 -1.99 -39.90 -0.08
CA LYS A 348 -1.06 -39.31 0.89
C LYS A 348 -0.03 -38.41 0.20
N SER A 349 0.49 -38.84 -0.94
CA SER A 349 1.45 -38.07 -1.73
C SER A 349 0.85 -36.75 -2.20
N GLN A 350 -0.34 -36.78 -2.79
CA GLN A 350 -1.08 -35.58 -3.22
C GLN A 350 -1.33 -34.62 -2.04
N LEU A 351 -1.73 -35.14 -0.88
CA LEU A 351 -1.91 -34.31 0.32
C LEU A 351 -0.59 -33.67 0.78
N ASN A 352 0.52 -34.41 0.74
CA ASN A 352 1.84 -33.88 1.10
C ASN A 352 2.31 -32.80 0.14
N GLU A 353 2.01 -32.91 -1.15
CA GLU A 353 2.33 -31.86 -2.13
C GLU A 353 1.62 -30.55 -1.81
N LEU A 354 0.39 -30.60 -1.30
CA LEU A 354 -0.37 -29.40 -0.90
C LEU A 354 0.26 -28.66 0.29
N CYS A 355 1.10 -29.31 1.10
CA CYS A 355 1.77 -28.67 2.24
C CYS A 355 2.68 -27.51 1.81
N ARG A 356 3.22 -27.54 0.59
CA ARG A 356 4.12 -26.48 0.08
C ARG A 356 3.45 -25.11 -0.02
N PHE A 357 2.11 -25.07 -0.11
CA PHE A 357 1.35 -23.82 -0.18
C PHE A 357 1.12 -23.15 1.18
N SER A 358 1.56 -23.78 2.29
CA SER A 358 1.46 -23.23 3.66
C SER A 358 0.03 -22.82 4.05
N ARG A 359 -0.96 -23.63 3.64
CA ARG A 359 -2.40 -23.42 3.90
C ARG A 359 -2.92 -24.38 4.96
N ASP A 360 -4.12 -24.11 5.47
CA ASP A 360 -4.83 -25.07 6.29
C ASP A 360 -5.30 -26.26 5.45
N LEU A 361 -4.83 -27.45 5.80
CA LEU A 361 -5.14 -28.72 5.14
C LEU A 361 -5.94 -29.66 6.05
N SER A 362 -6.40 -29.20 7.22
CA SER A 362 -7.08 -30.03 8.22
C SER A 362 -8.27 -30.80 7.65
N THR A 363 -9.09 -30.14 6.83
CA THR A 363 -10.23 -30.77 6.13
C THR A 363 -9.79 -31.91 5.21
N TYR A 364 -8.80 -31.70 4.35
CA TYR A 364 -8.33 -32.71 3.40
C TYR A 364 -7.60 -33.86 4.10
N SER A 365 -6.79 -33.54 5.11
CA SER A 365 -6.14 -34.51 5.98
C SER A 365 -7.15 -35.43 6.68
N GLY A 366 -8.26 -34.85 7.17
CA GLY A 366 -9.37 -35.59 7.74
C GLY A 366 -10.04 -36.54 6.73
N LYS A 367 -10.32 -36.06 5.51
CA LYS A 367 -10.92 -36.87 4.43
C LYS A 367 -10.00 -38.05 4.04
N VAL A 368 -8.72 -37.79 3.77
CA VAL A 368 -7.71 -38.81 3.41
C VAL A 368 -7.58 -39.86 4.51
N SER A 369 -7.42 -39.42 5.76
CA SER A 369 -7.30 -40.33 6.91
C SER A 369 -8.58 -41.15 7.12
N GLY A 370 -9.75 -40.56 6.87
CA GLY A 370 -11.04 -41.25 6.94
C GLY A 370 -11.14 -42.41 5.95
N LEU A 371 -10.86 -42.15 4.67
CA LEU A 371 -10.89 -43.19 3.63
C LEU A 371 -9.84 -44.28 3.86
N ILE A 372 -8.63 -43.91 4.30
CA ILE A 372 -7.59 -44.91 4.63
C ILE A 372 -8.04 -45.82 5.79
N LYS A 373 -8.73 -45.27 6.80
CA LYS A 373 -9.30 -46.08 7.89
C LYS A 373 -10.39 -47.01 7.38
N GLU A 374 -11.26 -46.53 6.50
CA GLU A 374 -12.32 -47.34 5.88
C GLU A 374 -11.75 -48.48 5.04
N TYR A 375 -10.75 -48.17 4.19
CA TYR A 375 -9.99 -49.16 3.42
C TYR A 375 -9.41 -50.26 4.31
N ASN A 376 -8.68 -49.88 5.36
CA ASN A 376 -8.09 -50.84 6.30
C ASN A 376 -9.14 -51.68 7.02
N CYS A 377 -10.29 -51.09 7.36
CA CYS A 377 -11.41 -51.79 7.96
C CYS A 377 -12.00 -52.84 7.00
N LEU A 378 -12.15 -52.50 5.71
CA LEU A 378 -12.65 -53.42 4.69
C LEU A 378 -11.68 -54.56 4.41
N CYS A 379 -10.37 -54.29 4.32
CA CYS A 379 -9.34 -55.33 4.22
C CYS A 379 -9.43 -56.33 5.39
N LEU A 380 -9.57 -55.81 6.62
CA LEU A 380 -9.72 -56.63 7.81
C LEU A 380 -11.03 -57.42 7.80
N GLN A 381 -12.14 -56.80 7.39
CA GLN A 381 -13.45 -57.43 7.31
C GLN A 381 -13.47 -58.56 6.26
N ALA A 382 -12.92 -58.33 5.07
CA ALA A 382 -12.80 -59.33 4.02
C ALA A 382 -11.93 -60.51 4.48
N SER A 383 -10.74 -60.23 5.00
CA SER A 383 -9.80 -61.25 5.49
C SER A 383 -10.40 -62.10 6.62
N LYS A 384 -10.98 -61.45 7.64
CA LYS A 384 -11.64 -62.14 8.76
C LYS A 384 -12.89 -62.90 8.30
N GLY A 385 -13.62 -62.34 7.35
CA GLY A 385 -14.79 -62.97 6.72
C GLY A 385 -14.40 -64.28 6.04
N CYS A 386 -13.33 -64.29 5.25
CA CYS A 386 -12.78 -65.50 4.62
C CYS A 386 -12.28 -66.50 5.67
N GLN A 387 -11.54 -66.04 6.69
CA GLN A 387 -11.03 -66.90 7.75
C GLN A 387 -12.17 -67.58 8.55
N ASN A 388 -13.22 -66.83 8.89
CA ASN A 388 -14.38 -67.38 9.60
C ASN A 388 -15.10 -68.44 8.75
N LYS A 389 -15.27 -68.19 7.45
CA LYS A 389 -15.88 -69.16 6.52
C LYS A 389 -15.03 -70.43 6.40
N GLU A 390 -13.71 -70.29 6.27
CA GLU A 390 -12.76 -71.43 6.31
C GLU A 390 -12.94 -72.23 7.61
N GLN A 391 -12.98 -71.56 8.77
CA GLN A 391 -13.16 -72.22 10.07
C GLN A 391 -14.50 -72.95 10.18
N ILE A 392 -15.61 -72.37 9.71
CA ILE A 392 -16.92 -73.01 9.71
C ILE A 392 -16.88 -74.30 8.88
N LEU A 393 -16.31 -74.26 7.68
CA LEU A 393 -16.20 -75.44 6.81
C LEU A 393 -15.27 -76.50 7.43
N GLN A 394 -14.16 -76.09 8.04
CA GLN A 394 -13.29 -76.99 8.81
C GLN A 394 -14.03 -77.67 9.96
N GLN A 395 -14.84 -76.93 10.72
CA GLN A 395 -15.64 -77.49 11.82
C GLN A 395 -16.70 -78.46 11.31
N ARG A 396 -17.40 -78.11 10.22
CA ARG A 396 -18.41 -78.97 9.59
C ARG A 396 -17.80 -80.27 9.05
N PHE A 397 -16.63 -80.19 8.41
CA PHE A 397 -15.87 -81.37 8.00
C PHE A 397 -15.44 -82.22 9.20
N ARG A 398 -14.82 -81.61 10.23
CA ARG A 398 -14.40 -82.32 11.45
C ARG A 398 -15.56 -83.02 12.14
N LYS A 399 -16.76 -82.40 12.16
CA LYS A 399 -17.98 -83.02 12.69
C LYS A 399 -18.38 -84.23 11.86
N ALA A 400 -18.52 -84.08 10.53
CA ALA A 400 -18.87 -85.20 9.65
C ALA A 400 -17.86 -86.35 9.71
N PHE A 401 -16.57 -86.03 9.81
CA PHE A 401 -15.50 -87.01 9.99
C PHE A 401 -15.63 -87.78 11.31
N ARG A 402 -15.85 -87.08 12.44
CA ARG A 402 -16.11 -87.74 13.73
C ARG A 402 -17.38 -88.57 13.72
N ASP A 403 -18.45 -88.07 13.11
CA ASP A 403 -19.72 -88.79 13.01
C ASP A 403 -19.56 -90.10 12.21
N PHE A 404 -18.75 -90.08 11.14
CA PHE A 404 -18.39 -91.27 10.37
C PHE A 404 -17.48 -92.22 11.19
N GLN A 405 -16.42 -91.71 11.82
CA GLN A 405 -15.50 -92.53 12.63
C GLN A 405 -16.22 -93.20 13.81
N GLN A 406 -17.07 -92.47 14.52
CA GLN A 406 -17.85 -93.01 15.63
C GLN A 406 -18.81 -94.09 15.14
N TRP A 407 -19.49 -93.85 14.01
CA TRP A 407 -20.32 -94.86 13.39
C TRP A 407 -19.52 -96.12 13.02
N LEU A 408 -18.33 -95.95 12.42
CA LEU A 408 -17.46 -97.06 12.03
C LEU A 408 -16.97 -97.87 13.24
N VAL A 409 -16.61 -97.20 14.34
CA VAL A 409 -16.22 -97.86 15.59
C VAL A 409 -17.39 -98.62 16.19
N ASN A 410 -18.57 -98.00 16.28
CA ASN A 410 -19.78 -98.66 16.78
C ASN A 410 -20.14 -99.87 15.92
N ALA A 411 -20.09 -99.74 14.60
CA ALA A 411 -20.30 -100.82 13.64
C ALA A 411 -19.31 -101.97 13.87
N LYS A 412 -18.00 -101.67 14.01
CA LYS A 412 -16.97 -102.66 14.34
C LYS A 412 -17.26 -103.37 15.67
N ILE A 413 -17.73 -102.66 16.70
CA ILE A 413 -18.08 -103.24 18.01
C ILE A 413 -19.32 -104.13 17.91
N THR A 414 -20.40 -103.65 17.28
CA THR A 414 -21.66 -104.39 17.11
C THR A 414 -21.43 -105.69 16.33
N THR A 415 -20.57 -105.64 15.32
CA THR A 415 -20.23 -106.79 14.48
C THR A 415 -19.09 -107.65 15.05
N ALA A 416 -18.36 -107.20 16.08
CA ALA A 416 -17.20 -107.92 16.63
C ALA A 416 -17.52 -109.36 17.05
N LYS A 417 -18.67 -109.57 17.71
CA LYS A 417 -19.13 -110.91 18.13
C LYS A 417 -19.40 -111.84 16.96
N CYS A 418 -19.72 -111.30 15.79
CA CYS A 418 -19.92 -112.09 14.59
C CYS A 418 -18.59 -112.68 14.08
N PHE A 419 -17.44 -112.09 14.42
CA PHE A 419 -16.11 -112.54 13.99
C PHE A 419 -15.53 -113.67 14.85
N ASP A 420 -16.08 -113.93 16.04
CA ASP A 420 -15.67 -115.05 16.90
C ASP A 420 -15.92 -116.42 16.21
N ILE A 421 -15.28 -117.47 16.72
CA ILE A 421 -15.45 -118.85 16.23
C ILE A 421 -16.80 -119.37 16.74
N PRO A 422 -17.80 -119.65 15.87
CA PRO A 422 -19.11 -120.11 16.31
C PRO A 422 -19.01 -121.49 16.98
N GLN A 423 -19.60 -121.66 18.17
CA GLN A 423 -19.57 -122.94 18.89
C GLN A 423 -20.81 -123.80 18.62
N ASN A 424 -21.88 -123.22 18.04
CA ASN A 424 -23.11 -123.92 17.68
C ASN A 424 -23.83 -123.30 16.45
N ILE A 425 -24.76 -124.05 15.85
CA ILE A 425 -25.52 -123.61 14.66
C ILE A 425 -26.40 -122.38 14.95
N SER A 426 -26.89 -122.22 16.19
CA SER A 426 -27.68 -121.05 16.59
C SER A 426 -26.85 -119.75 16.56
N GLU A 427 -25.57 -119.81 16.89
CA GLU A 427 -24.63 -118.69 16.82
C GLU A 427 -24.25 -118.34 15.37
N VAL A 428 -24.15 -119.34 14.49
CA VAL A 428 -23.97 -119.13 13.04
C VAL A 428 -25.17 -118.38 12.46
N THR A 429 -26.40 -118.85 12.73
CA THR A 429 -27.63 -118.19 12.25
C THR A 429 -27.80 -116.79 12.85
N THR A 430 -27.48 -116.59 14.14
CA THR A 430 -27.57 -115.26 14.79
C THR A 430 -26.52 -114.29 14.24
N SER A 431 -25.30 -114.77 13.95
CA SER A 431 -24.23 -113.94 13.38
C SER A 431 -24.52 -113.56 11.92
N LEU A 432 -25.04 -114.50 11.14
CA LEU A 432 -25.46 -114.27 9.75
C LEU A 432 -26.66 -113.31 9.67
N GLN A 433 -27.67 -113.48 10.54
CA GLN A 433 -28.80 -112.55 10.64
C GLN A 433 -28.36 -111.14 11.04
N LYS A 434 -27.42 -110.99 11.99
CA LYS A 434 -26.86 -109.69 12.36
C LYS A 434 -26.03 -109.03 11.27
N ILE A 435 -25.29 -109.80 10.48
CA ILE A 435 -24.55 -109.28 9.32
C ILE A 435 -25.55 -108.83 8.23
N GLN A 436 -26.64 -109.56 8.02
CA GLN A 436 -27.70 -109.18 7.09
C GLN A 436 -28.49 -107.93 7.54
N GLU A 437 -28.78 -107.80 8.85
CA GLU A 437 -29.34 -106.57 9.43
C GLU A 437 -28.39 -105.37 9.25
N PHE A 438 -27.09 -105.62 9.34
CA PHE A 438 -26.04 -104.62 9.13
C PHE A 438 -25.95 -104.11 7.67
N SER A 439 -26.49 -104.82 6.68
CA SER A 439 -26.58 -104.32 5.30
C SER A 439 -27.39 -103.01 5.20
N SER A 440 -28.44 -102.86 6.01
CA SER A 440 -29.21 -101.61 6.09
C SER A 440 -28.47 -100.48 6.83
N GLU A 441 -27.67 -100.82 7.85
CA GLU A 441 -26.81 -99.86 8.54
C GLU A 441 -25.60 -99.43 7.69
N SER A 442 -25.12 -100.31 6.81
CA SER A 442 -24.04 -100.05 5.86
C SER A 442 -24.40 -98.94 4.87
N GLU A 443 -25.66 -98.84 4.43
CA GLU A 443 -26.14 -97.71 3.61
C GLU A 443 -26.03 -96.37 4.36
N ASN A 444 -26.36 -96.35 5.66
CA ASN A 444 -26.18 -95.19 6.53
C ASN A 444 -24.69 -94.83 6.72
N GLY A 445 -23.82 -95.84 6.87
CA GLY A 445 -22.36 -95.67 6.88
C GLY A 445 -21.82 -95.07 5.59
N GLN A 446 -22.26 -95.57 4.44
CA GLN A 446 -21.92 -95.06 3.12
C GLN A 446 -22.42 -93.62 2.92
N HIS A 447 -23.63 -93.29 3.40
CA HIS A 447 -24.14 -91.92 3.37
C HIS A 447 -23.30 -90.95 4.23
N LYS A 448 -22.88 -91.37 5.44
CA LYS A 448 -21.98 -90.61 6.30
C LYS A 448 -20.60 -90.42 5.66
N LEU A 449 -20.06 -91.47 5.02
CA LEU A 449 -18.82 -91.40 4.25
C LEU A 449 -18.95 -90.39 3.11
N ASN A 450 -19.97 -90.52 2.26
CA ASN A 450 -20.21 -89.61 1.13
C ASN A 450 -20.40 -88.15 1.58
N THR A 451 -21.08 -87.93 2.71
CA THR A 451 -21.24 -86.60 3.31
C THR A 451 -19.91 -86.02 3.77
N MET A 452 -19.05 -86.84 4.40
CA MET A 452 -17.71 -86.44 4.81
C MET A 452 -16.81 -86.16 3.60
N LEU A 453 -16.88 -86.99 2.55
CA LEU A 453 -16.14 -86.80 1.30
C LEU A 453 -16.51 -85.48 0.61
N SER A 454 -17.81 -85.23 0.41
CA SER A 454 -18.30 -83.99 -0.21
C SER A 454 -17.87 -82.74 0.57
N LYS A 455 -17.96 -82.78 1.91
CA LYS A 455 -17.48 -81.67 2.76
C LYS A 455 -15.96 -81.52 2.71
N GLY A 456 -15.22 -82.63 2.59
CA GLY A 456 -13.76 -82.65 2.46
C GLY A 456 -13.29 -82.05 1.13
N GLU A 457 -13.94 -82.40 0.02
CA GLU A 457 -13.66 -81.85 -1.31
C GLU A 457 -13.90 -80.34 -1.35
N LEU A 458 -15.06 -79.89 -0.86
CA LEU A 458 -15.40 -78.47 -0.78
C LEU A 458 -14.42 -77.68 0.11
N LEU A 459 -13.94 -78.28 1.20
CA LEU A 459 -12.96 -77.66 2.08
C LEU A 459 -11.56 -77.61 1.44
N SER A 460 -11.11 -78.71 0.82
CA SER A 460 -9.79 -78.80 0.17
C SER A 460 -9.63 -77.81 -0.97
N ALA A 461 -10.72 -77.47 -1.67
CA ALA A 461 -10.72 -76.46 -2.73
C ALA A 461 -10.41 -75.04 -2.24
N LEU A 462 -10.57 -74.76 -0.94
CA LEU A 462 -10.37 -73.42 -0.35
C LEU A 462 -9.04 -73.27 0.40
N LEU A 463 -8.42 -74.38 0.76
CA LEU A 463 -7.26 -74.39 1.65
C LEU A 463 -5.96 -74.21 0.87
N THR A 464 -4.97 -73.62 1.52
CA THR A 464 -3.58 -73.67 1.07
C THR A 464 -3.16 -75.13 0.82
N LYS A 465 -2.29 -75.37 -0.17
CA LYS A 465 -1.83 -76.69 -0.60
C LYS A 465 -1.46 -77.64 0.56
N GLU A 466 -0.76 -77.13 1.57
CA GLU A 466 -0.36 -77.91 2.76
C GLU A 466 -1.55 -78.36 3.62
N LYS A 467 -2.46 -77.44 3.95
CA LYS A 467 -3.69 -77.73 4.71
C LYS A 467 -4.65 -78.65 3.91
N ALA A 468 -4.75 -78.45 2.60
CA ALA A 468 -5.56 -79.29 1.71
C ALA A 468 -5.05 -80.74 1.73
N ASN A 469 -3.73 -80.96 1.67
CA ASN A 469 -3.13 -82.28 1.76
C ASN A 469 -3.47 -83.00 3.09
N SER A 470 -3.53 -82.26 4.21
CA SER A 470 -3.92 -82.83 5.51
C SER A 470 -5.39 -83.28 5.54
N VAL A 471 -6.29 -82.52 4.92
CA VAL A 471 -7.71 -82.91 4.76
C VAL A 471 -7.83 -84.13 3.84
N GLN A 472 -7.11 -84.13 2.73
CA GLN A 472 -7.10 -85.24 1.76
C GLN A 472 -6.58 -86.53 2.40
N ALA A 473 -5.51 -86.47 3.18
CA ALA A 473 -4.98 -87.63 3.90
C ALA A 473 -6.03 -88.26 4.82
N LYS A 474 -6.78 -87.43 5.58
CA LYS A 474 -7.87 -87.90 6.45
C LYS A 474 -9.00 -88.53 5.65
N VAL A 475 -9.35 -87.93 4.52
CA VAL A 475 -10.35 -88.46 3.59
C VAL A 475 -9.93 -89.83 3.06
N GLU A 476 -8.68 -90.00 2.62
CA GLU A 476 -8.18 -91.28 2.12
C GLU A 476 -8.12 -92.34 3.22
N THR A 477 -7.64 -92.02 4.42
CA THR A 477 -7.66 -92.95 5.56
C THR A 477 -9.08 -93.43 5.86
N ALA A 478 -10.08 -92.53 5.87
CA ALA A 478 -11.47 -92.92 6.10
C ALA A 478 -12.04 -93.83 4.98
N LYS A 479 -11.63 -93.63 3.72
CA LYS A 479 -12.00 -94.52 2.61
C LYS A 479 -11.37 -95.91 2.77
N GLU A 480 -10.10 -95.97 3.15
CA GLU A 480 -9.39 -97.23 3.41
C GLU A 480 -10.00 -97.99 4.59
N ASP A 481 -10.28 -97.29 5.69
CA ASP A 481 -10.93 -97.83 6.88
C ASP A 481 -12.32 -98.41 6.58
N TRP A 482 -13.12 -97.70 5.76
CA TRP A 482 -14.40 -98.18 5.25
C TRP A 482 -14.25 -99.44 4.42
N LYS A 483 -13.35 -99.39 3.42
CA LYS A 483 -13.12 -100.50 2.48
C LYS A 483 -12.63 -101.75 3.20
N SER A 484 -11.71 -101.61 4.14
CA SER A 484 -11.21 -102.71 4.97
C SER A 484 -12.32 -103.32 5.80
N PHE A 485 -13.10 -102.50 6.51
CA PHE A 485 -14.22 -102.98 7.33
C PHE A 485 -15.29 -103.70 6.51
N HIS A 486 -15.71 -103.10 5.38
CA HIS A 486 -16.71 -103.67 4.49
C HIS A 486 -16.23 -104.99 3.86
N SER A 487 -14.97 -105.05 3.41
CA SER A 487 -14.36 -106.27 2.88
C SER A 487 -14.28 -107.38 3.92
N ASN A 488 -13.94 -107.06 5.18
CA ASN A 488 -13.87 -108.03 6.27
C ASN A 488 -15.26 -108.58 6.62
N LEU A 489 -16.29 -107.72 6.64
CA LEU A 489 -17.68 -108.15 6.85
C LEU A 489 -18.16 -109.08 5.75
N HIS A 490 -17.96 -108.71 4.48
CA HIS A 490 -18.35 -109.55 3.34
C HIS A 490 -17.59 -110.89 3.34
N GLN A 491 -16.29 -110.90 3.67
CA GLN A 491 -15.52 -112.15 3.76
C GLN A 491 -16.06 -113.05 4.88
N LYS A 492 -16.48 -112.47 6.01
CA LYS A 492 -17.06 -113.22 7.12
C LYS A 492 -18.48 -113.72 6.81
N GLU A 493 -19.28 -112.94 6.09
CA GLU A 493 -20.59 -113.35 5.56
C GLU A 493 -20.45 -114.59 4.67
N SER A 494 -19.60 -114.52 3.65
CA SER A 494 -19.33 -115.65 2.75
C SER A 494 -18.74 -116.88 3.46
N ALA A 495 -18.03 -116.69 4.57
CA ALA A 495 -17.50 -117.79 5.38
C ALA A 495 -18.53 -118.42 6.34
N LEU A 496 -19.64 -117.74 6.63
CA LEU A 496 -20.75 -118.24 7.44
C LEU A 496 -21.89 -118.85 6.58
N GLU A 497 -21.89 -118.58 5.27
CA GLU A 497 -22.81 -119.16 4.27
C GLU A 497 -22.37 -120.54 3.73
N VAL A 498 -21.10 -120.91 3.91
CA VAL A 498 -20.51 -122.22 3.58
C VAL A 498 -20.57 -123.15 4.78
#